data_AF-A0A1V6CCP1-F1
#
_entry.id   AF-A0A1V6CCP1-F1
#
_cell.length_a   1.000
_cell.length_b   1.000
_cell.length_c   1.000
_cell.angle_alpha   90.00
_cell.angle_beta   90.00
_cell.angle_gamma   90.00
#
_symmetry.space_group_name_H-M   'P 1'
#
loop_
_entity.id
_entity.type
_entity.pdbx_description
1 polymer ?
#
loop_
_entity_poly.entity_id
_entity_poly.type
_entity_poly.pdbx_seq_one_letter_code
_entity_poly.pdbx_strand_id
1 'polypeptide(L)'
;MIIAINRLLSIILVSLIFFAGGNIVHAETVSLEGRLNSKIRMSKQMIWEIDRPLSQFTLRLPLPANYSNKAQLQDVQGLRVEFNPKPERIDDERDKFGNVLKSIVWKNINRNVHINMTFDTTIKANLVAMESREPFPLMNVSRQEEEYLIPTEHIQSNDPEILSLARRLTQHASTEYEAATAILNYVVDHIKYSYNPLRYDALETLITKTGNCTNISHLSIALLRASGIPARIVGGTSLNKQWKMPINDVKSLVQTMGQGGHAWIEIFFPDLGWLSYDPQQTKQFTSSRHIKEMHGMDYMDITIRWSGNPYAPKYSCNIDAKFIDDEIDIRPRYTVKDPKSYIASNVMLAKADISIVKKPLPPVAKPPVPPVVKPPLPVIEPPPSTDKYIEFGNMEFPTFVDTYKIIGNNAVGIPDAETAEYVTSKHVYSQAFVVNEPIKAKKISLAMHKFGGDGTIYVDIVSDNNGKPGLKGFRSLPVFIEKIPKRHGYYWVDFIFPDDEGAPVLNKGRYWIVFRYSGEAILTWFYTPGKPYGGPDDTRSTLKGYLWEDILNYDFVFKVTGQKIRPVSMS
;
A
#
# COMPACT_ATOMS: atom_id res chain seq x y z
N MET A 1 -4.68 41.98 -52.13
CA MET A 1 -3.94 42.03 -50.84
C MET A 1 -4.85 41.94 -49.61
N ILE A 2 -5.96 42.69 -49.56
CA ILE A 2 -6.90 42.71 -48.42
C ILE A 2 -7.62 41.36 -48.18
N ILE A 3 -7.92 40.61 -49.25
CA ILE A 3 -8.62 39.30 -49.14
C ILE A 3 -7.70 38.20 -48.55
N ALA A 4 -6.38 38.30 -48.75
CA ALA A 4 -5.41 37.35 -48.21
C ALA A 4 -5.17 37.56 -46.70
N ILE A 5 -5.23 38.82 -46.24
CA ILE A 5 -5.08 39.18 -44.83
C ILE A 5 -6.29 38.69 -44.01
N ASN A 6 -7.51 38.80 -44.56
CA ASN A 6 -8.71 38.30 -43.89
C ASN A 6 -8.74 36.76 -43.79
N ARG A 7 -8.21 36.02 -44.78
CA ARG A 7 -8.09 34.56 -44.65
C ARG A 7 -7.05 34.13 -43.60
N LEU A 8 -5.96 34.87 -43.46
CA LEU A 8 -4.93 34.58 -42.46
C LEU A 8 -5.44 34.85 -41.04
N LEU A 9 -6.18 35.95 -40.83
CA LEU A 9 -6.81 36.28 -39.55
C LEU A 9 -7.90 35.28 -39.15
N SER A 10 -8.71 34.79 -40.09
CA SER A 10 -9.70 33.75 -39.81
C SER A 10 -9.07 32.40 -39.44
N ILE A 11 -7.96 32.04 -40.08
CA ILE A 11 -7.22 30.80 -39.76
C ILE A 11 -6.58 30.92 -38.36
N ILE A 12 -5.97 32.06 -38.03
CA ILE A 12 -5.39 32.31 -36.71
C ILE A 12 -6.47 32.31 -35.61
N LEU A 13 -7.66 32.88 -35.87
CA LEU A 13 -8.77 32.89 -34.91
C LEU A 13 -9.36 31.47 -34.70
N VAL A 14 -9.48 30.66 -35.75
CA VAL A 14 -9.91 29.26 -35.64
C VAL A 14 -8.85 28.40 -34.95
N SER A 15 -7.55 28.65 -35.17
CA SER A 15 -6.46 27.99 -34.43
C SER A 15 -6.42 28.37 -32.95
N LEU A 16 -6.74 29.62 -32.60
CA LEU A 16 -6.85 30.07 -31.20
C LEU A 16 -8.08 29.49 -30.48
N ILE A 17 -9.20 29.30 -31.19
CA ILE A 17 -10.39 28.63 -30.64
C ILE A 17 -10.14 27.12 -30.45
N PHE A 18 -9.33 26.49 -31.31
CA PHE A 18 -8.90 25.09 -31.11
C PHE A 18 -7.83 24.91 -30.02
N PHE A 19 -7.01 25.93 -29.73
CA PHE A 19 -6.05 25.90 -28.62
C PHE A 19 -6.65 26.29 -27.26
N ALA A 20 -7.77 27.02 -27.24
CA ALA A 20 -8.50 27.34 -26.01
C ALA A 20 -9.43 26.20 -25.52
N GLY A 21 -9.65 25.18 -26.35
CA GLY A 21 -10.41 23.97 -26.03
C GLY A 21 -9.55 22.83 -25.48
N GLY A 22 -8.35 23.11 -24.98
CA GLY A 22 -7.63 22.14 -24.16
C GLY A 22 -8.51 21.80 -22.97
N ASN A 23 -9.11 20.61 -22.95
CA ASN A 23 -9.78 20.09 -21.76
C ASN A 23 -8.79 20.27 -20.61
N ILE A 24 -9.05 21.26 -19.75
CA ILE A 24 -8.34 21.36 -18.49
C ILE A 24 -8.80 20.11 -17.76
N VAL A 25 -7.95 19.09 -17.73
CA VAL A 25 -8.20 17.88 -16.95
C VAL A 25 -8.14 18.33 -15.51
N HIS A 26 -9.29 18.67 -14.96
CA HIS A 26 -9.45 18.88 -13.54
C HIS A 26 -9.42 17.51 -12.88
N ALA A 27 -8.40 17.26 -12.06
CA ALA A 27 -8.45 16.17 -11.11
C ALA A 27 -9.43 16.59 -9.99
N GLU A 28 -10.45 15.77 -9.74
CA GLU A 28 -11.46 16.02 -8.71
C GLU A 28 -11.01 15.41 -7.38
N THR A 29 -10.96 16.21 -6.31
CA THR A 29 -10.71 15.68 -4.97
C THR A 29 -11.94 15.02 -4.39
N VAL A 30 -11.85 13.71 -4.16
CA VAL A 30 -12.86 12.98 -3.39
C VAL A 30 -12.39 12.87 -1.95
N SER A 31 -12.86 13.79 -1.11
CA SER A 31 -12.75 13.63 0.34
C SER A 31 -13.90 12.79 0.86
N LEU A 32 -13.71 12.07 1.95
CA LEU A 32 -14.71 11.15 2.49
C LEU A 32 -15.30 11.66 3.79
N GLU A 33 -16.62 11.54 3.88
CA GLU A 33 -17.36 11.72 5.11
C GLU A 33 -18.22 10.50 5.41
N GLY A 34 -18.35 10.14 6.68
CA GLY A 34 -19.13 8.98 7.07
C GLY A 34 -18.55 8.18 8.23
N ARG A 35 -18.90 6.90 8.29
CA ARG A 35 -18.61 5.99 9.39
C ARG A 35 -18.27 4.60 8.84
N LEU A 36 -17.27 3.98 9.45
CA LEU A 36 -16.99 2.56 9.30
C LEU A 36 -17.07 1.93 10.68
N ASN A 37 -18.06 1.07 10.90
CA ASN A 37 -18.25 0.37 12.17
C ASN A 37 -18.23 -1.12 11.92
N SER A 38 -17.29 -1.83 12.54
CA SER A 38 -17.19 -3.27 12.42
C SER A 38 -17.10 -3.91 13.79
N LYS A 39 -17.86 -4.99 13.99
CA LYS A 39 -17.73 -5.89 15.14
C LYS A 39 -17.11 -7.20 14.66
N ILE A 40 -15.99 -7.57 15.24
CA ILE A 40 -15.11 -8.60 14.70
C ILE A 40 -14.75 -9.58 15.80
N ARG A 41 -14.90 -10.87 15.52
CA ARG A 41 -14.35 -11.94 16.35
C ARG A 41 -13.01 -12.37 15.78
N MET A 42 -11.97 -12.26 16.59
CA MET A 42 -10.60 -12.52 16.22
C MET A 42 -10.11 -13.83 16.84
N SER A 43 -9.36 -14.60 16.05
CA SER A 43 -8.59 -15.75 16.48
C SER A 43 -7.22 -15.72 15.81
N LYS A 44 -6.14 -15.58 16.60
CA LYS A 44 -4.76 -15.52 16.14
C LYS A 44 -4.00 -16.73 16.68
N GLN A 45 -3.65 -17.66 15.80
CA GLN A 45 -2.90 -18.87 16.10
C GLN A 45 -1.45 -18.67 15.71
N MET A 46 -0.57 -18.61 16.69
CA MET A 46 0.85 -18.39 16.52
C MET A 46 1.62 -19.68 16.85
N ILE A 47 2.56 -20.04 16.00
CA ILE A 47 3.35 -21.27 16.13
C ILE A 47 4.83 -20.92 16.06
N TRP A 48 5.60 -21.39 17.03
CA TRP A 48 7.06 -21.44 16.96
C TRP A 48 7.53 -22.88 16.80
N GLU A 49 8.23 -23.14 15.69
CA GLU A 49 8.76 -24.46 15.35
C GLU A 49 10.11 -24.69 16.04
N ILE A 50 10.14 -25.73 16.88
CA ILE A 50 11.30 -26.09 17.69
C ILE A 50 11.87 -27.41 17.15
N ASP A 51 12.70 -27.27 16.12
CA ASP A 51 13.37 -28.40 15.44
C ASP A 51 14.44 -29.09 16.31
N ARG A 52 15.00 -28.40 17.31
CA ARG A 52 15.96 -28.95 18.28
C ARG A 52 15.75 -28.32 19.67
N PRO A 53 16.08 -29.02 20.77
CA PRO A 53 15.81 -28.54 22.12
C PRO A 53 16.40 -27.15 22.39
N LEU A 54 15.61 -26.29 23.03
CA LEU A 54 16.03 -24.98 23.53
C LEU A 54 16.15 -25.04 25.05
N SER A 55 17.29 -24.59 25.58
CA SER A 55 17.49 -24.43 27.03
C SER A 55 16.57 -23.35 27.60
N GLN A 56 16.32 -22.30 26.81
CA GLN A 56 15.39 -21.22 27.14
C GLN A 56 14.79 -20.66 25.85
N PHE A 57 13.49 -20.37 25.90
CA PHE A 57 12.74 -19.63 24.89
C PHE A 57 11.98 -18.49 25.58
N THR A 58 12.17 -17.26 25.10
CA THR A 58 11.54 -16.05 25.65
C THR A 58 10.76 -15.34 24.55
N LEU A 59 9.56 -14.87 24.87
CA LEU A 59 8.67 -14.15 23.95
C LEU A 59 8.12 -12.90 24.63
N ARG A 60 8.18 -11.76 23.92
CA ARG A 60 7.42 -10.54 24.26
C ARG A 60 6.26 -10.42 23.27
N LEU A 61 5.06 -10.72 23.77
CA LEU A 61 3.83 -10.77 23.00
C LEU A 61 3.00 -9.50 23.25
N PRO A 62 2.79 -8.64 22.26
CA PRO A 62 1.85 -7.52 22.37
C PRO A 62 0.40 -7.98 22.40
N LEU A 63 -0.43 -7.23 23.12
CA LEU A 63 -1.85 -7.51 23.25
C LEU A 63 -2.68 -6.34 22.72
N PRO A 64 -3.81 -6.62 22.02
CA PRO A 64 -4.74 -5.57 21.64
C PRO A 64 -5.36 -4.96 22.90
N ALA A 65 -5.51 -3.64 22.91
CA ALA A 65 -6.05 -2.89 24.03
C ALA A 65 -7.13 -1.90 23.57
N ASN A 66 -7.90 -1.40 24.54
CA ASN A 66 -8.88 -0.35 24.29
C ASN A 66 -8.16 0.95 23.91
N TYR A 67 -8.67 1.61 22.87
CA TYR A 67 -8.12 2.85 22.35
C TYR A 67 -9.25 3.75 21.86
N SER A 68 -9.14 5.05 22.12
CA SER A 68 -10.06 6.03 21.56
C SER A 68 -9.38 7.37 21.35
N ASN A 69 -9.65 7.98 20.21
CA ASN A 69 -9.31 9.37 19.89
C ASN A 69 -10.54 10.03 19.24
N LYS A 70 -10.41 11.27 18.73
CA LYS A 70 -11.52 12.00 18.10
C LYS A 70 -12.10 11.29 16.86
N ALA A 71 -11.30 10.53 16.12
CA ALA A 71 -11.67 9.87 14.87
C ALA A 71 -12.04 8.41 15.05
N GLN A 72 -11.50 7.73 16.06
CA GLN A 72 -11.47 6.28 16.14
C GLN A 72 -11.74 5.77 17.54
N LEU A 73 -12.36 4.59 17.58
CA LEU A 73 -12.56 3.81 18.79
C LEU A 73 -12.28 2.35 18.48
N GLN A 74 -11.52 1.71 19.35
CA GLN A 74 -11.31 0.28 19.43
C GLN A 74 -11.67 -0.18 20.84
N ASP A 75 -12.65 -1.07 20.94
CA ASP A 75 -13.07 -1.69 22.20
C ASP A 75 -12.88 -3.21 22.11
N VAL A 76 -11.96 -3.73 22.90
CA VAL A 76 -11.54 -5.14 22.95
C VAL A 76 -12.20 -5.80 24.15
N GLN A 77 -12.91 -6.90 23.91
CA GLN A 77 -13.65 -7.65 24.91
C GLN A 77 -13.29 -9.13 24.87
N GLY A 78 -13.28 -9.76 26.04
CA GLY A 78 -13.10 -11.20 26.16
C GLY A 78 -11.74 -11.71 25.69
N LEU A 79 -10.68 -10.90 25.79
CA LEU A 79 -9.32 -11.31 25.42
C LEU A 79 -8.86 -12.52 26.23
N ARG A 80 -8.57 -13.62 25.54
CA ARG A 80 -8.01 -14.85 26.09
C ARG A 80 -6.77 -15.25 25.31
N VAL A 81 -5.73 -15.64 26.03
CA VAL A 81 -4.48 -16.14 25.46
C VAL A 81 -4.17 -17.50 26.08
N GLU A 82 -4.18 -18.53 25.26
CA GLU A 82 -3.88 -19.91 25.64
C GLU A 82 -2.49 -20.30 25.13
N PHE A 83 -1.73 -21.01 25.97
CA PHE A 83 -0.35 -21.40 25.69
C PHE A 83 -0.20 -22.91 25.76
N ASN A 84 0.41 -23.51 24.73
CA ASN A 84 0.74 -24.93 24.71
C ASN A 84 2.13 -25.14 24.08
N PRO A 85 3.14 -25.66 24.81
CA PRO A 85 3.09 -26.08 26.21
C PRO A 85 2.93 -24.91 27.18
N LYS A 86 2.55 -25.20 28.43
CA LYS A 86 2.42 -24.20 29.48
C LYS A 86 3.79 -23.51 29.74
N PRO A 87 3.85 -22.17 29.76
CA PRO A 87 5.07 -21.45 30.10
C PRO A 87 5.47 -21.68 31.56
N GLU A 88 6.77 -21.55 31.84
CA GLU A 88 7.28 -21.53 33.20
C GLU A 88 6.96 -20.21 33.90
N ARG A 89 7.04 -19.11 33.15
CA ARG A 89 6.75 -17.76 33.65
C ARG A 89 5.98 -16.95 32.62
N ILE A 90 5.02 -16.16 33.12
CA ILE A 90 4.28 -15.15 32.36
C ILE A 90 4.24 -13.90 33.24
N ASP A 91 4.77 -12.79 32.75
CA ASP A 91 4.69 -11.48 33.39
C ASP A 91 3.87 -10.52 32.51
N ASP A 92 2.98 -9.77 33.14
CA ASP A 92 2.28 -8.65 32.50
C ASP A 92 3.19 -7.42 32.52
N GLU A 93 3.41 -6.82 31.35
CA GLU A 93 4.27 -5.66 31.17
C GLU A 93 3.47 -4.51 30.56
N ARG A 94 3.85 -3.29 30.95
CA ARG A 94 3.51 -2.07 30.22
C ARG A 94 4.81 -1.37 29.87
N ASP A 95 5.04 -1.12 28.58
CA ASP A 95 6.23 -0.38 28.16
C ASP A 95 6.09 1.13 28.40
N LYS A 96 7.15 1.88 28.07
CA LYS A 96 7.18 3.34 28.25
C LYS A 96 6.15 4.10 27.41
N PHE A 97 5.62 3.49 26.35
CA PHE A 97 4.57 4.07 25.50
C PHE A 97 3.17 3.70 25.98
N GLY A 98 3.07 2.86 27.02
CA GLY A 98 1.81 2.39 27.54
C GLY A 98 1.25 1.18 26.78
N ASN A 99 2.02 0.52 25.90
CA ASN A 99 1.55 -0.71 25.25
C ASN A 99 1.46 -1.84 26.27
N VAL A 100 0.44 -2.69 26.13
CA VAL A 100 0.21 -3.85 27.01
C VAL A 100 0.86 -5.07 26.39
N LEU A 101 1.79 -5.70 27.11
CA LEU A 101 2.56 -6.84 26.62
C LEU A 101 2.55 -7.98 27.65
N LYS A 102 2.82 -9.20 27.19
CA LYS A 102 3.17 -10.34 28.04
C LYS A 102 4.60 -10.78 27.75
N SER A 103 5.42 -10.87 28.78
CA SER A 103 6.74 -11.49 28.72
C SER A 103 6.63 -12.93 29.20
N ILE A 104 7.03 -13.86 28.35
CA ILE A 104 6.74 -15.29 28.51
C ILE A 104 8.03 -16.07 28.38
N VAL A 105 8.27 -17.01 29.31
CA VAL A 105 9.48 -17.83 29.34
C VAL A 105 9.14 -19.32 29.43
N TRP A 106 9.80 -20.11 28.58
CA TRP A 106 9.87 -21.56 28.68
C TRP A 106 11.33 -21.98 28.88
N LYS A 107 11.58 -22.99 29.72
CA LYS A 107 12.90 -23.65 29.82
C LYS A 107 12.83 -25.09 29.34
N ASN A 108 13.97 -25.58 28.86
CA ASN A 108 14.18 -26.97 28.42
C ASN A 108 13.05 -27.48 27.50
N ILE A 109 12.70 -26.67 26.50
CA ILE A 109 11.59 -26.95 25.59
C ILE A 109 12.09 -27.72 24.37
N ASN A 110 11.38 -28.78 24.00
CA ASN A 110 11.75 -29.72 22.94
C ASN A 110 10.59 -30.03 21.97
N ARG A 111 9.56 -29.18 21.98
CA ARG A 111 8.36 -29.32 21.15
C ARG A 111 7.87 -27.93 20.76
N ASN A 112 7.11 -27.84 19.68
CA ASN A 112 6.58 -26.56 19.18
C ASN A 112 5.77 -25.82 20.24
N VAL A 113 5.85 -24.49 20.20
CA VAL A 113 5.02 -23.60 21.01
C VAL A 113 3.85 -23.12 20.17
N HIS A 114 2.66 -23.35 20.65
CA HIS A 114 1.39 -22.88 20.10
C HIS A 114 0.79 -21.87 21.06
N ILE A 115 0.45 -20.69 20.53
CA ILE A 115 -0.27 -19.65 21.27
C ILE A 115 -1.55 -19.34 20.52
N ASN A 116 -2.69 -19.47 21.19
CA ASN A 116 -3.99 -19.15 20.63
C ASN A 116 -4.55 -17.91 21.34
N MET A 117 -4.69 -16.81 20.61
CA MET A 117 -5.27 -15.56 21.12
C MET A 117 -6.66 -15.35 20.52
N THR A 118 -7.68 -15.19 21.36
CA THR A 118 -9.05 -14.93 20.93
C THR A 118 -9.62 -13.70 21.63
N PHE A 119 -10.38 -12.89 20.91
CA PHE A 119 -11.08 -11.71 21.45
C PHE A 119 -12.19 -11.25 20.49
N ASP A 120 -13.18 -10.56 21.03
CA ASP A 120 -14.14 -9.79 20.23
C ASP A 120 -13.68 -8.32 20.25
N THR A 121 -13.71 -7.63 19.12
CA THR A 121 -13.36 -6.20 19.03
C THR A 121 -14.42 -5.42 18.26
N THR A 122 -14.72 -4.21 18.73
CA THR A 122 -15.53 -3.24 17.98
C THR A 122 -14.63 -2.10 17.55
N ILE A 123 -14.51 -1.88 16.24
CA ILE A 123 -13.75 -0.77 15.68
C ILE A 123 -14.71 0.20 15.00
N LYS A 124 -14.64 1.47 15.38
CA LYS A 124 -15.38 2.57 14.77
C LYS A 124 -14.39 3.59 14.22
N ALA A 125 -14.55 3.97 12.96
CA ALA A 125 -13.83 5.06 12.33
C ALA A 125 -14.84 6.11 11.83
N ASN A 126 -14.80 7.30 12.41
CA ASN A 126 -15.61 8.44 12.03
C ASN A 126 -14.81 9.34 11.09
N LEU A 127 -15.25 9.41 9.83
CA LEU A 127 -14.71 10.30 8.83
C LEU A 127 -15.53 11.59 8.90
N VAL A 128 -15.22 12.45 9.86
CA VAL A 128 -15.85 13.78 9.98
C VAL A 128 -14.80 14.82 9.67
N ALA A 129 -15.20 15.92 9.03
CA ALA A 129 -14.34 17.08 8.82
C ALA A 129 -13.78 17.55 10.17
N MET A 130 -12.49 17.33 10.37
CA MET A 130 -11.76 17.85 11.53
C MET A 130 -11.03 19.11 11.11
N GLU A 131 -11.15 20.17 11.90
CA GLU A 131 -10.49 21.44 11.59
C GLU A 131 -9.34 21.63 12.56
N SER A 132 -8.10 21.57 12.06
CA SER A 132 -6.95 22.02 12.85
C SER A 132 -6.67 23.50 12.56
N ARG A 133 -6.44 24.27 13.63
CA ARG A 133 -6.12 25.71 13.60
C ARG A 133 -4.66 25.99 13.89
N GLU A 134 -3.86 24.95 14.07
CA GLU A 134 -2.48 25.10 14.51
C GLU A 134 -1.62 25.70 13.39
N PRO A 135 -0.95 26.83 13.65
CA PRO A 135 -0.09 27.48 12.68
C PRO A 135 1.14 26.62 12.40
N PHE A 136 1.72 26.77 11.20
CA PHE A 136 2.99 26.15 10.86
C PHE A 136 4.06 27.21 10.56
N PRO A 137 5.30 27.07 11.08
CA PRO A 137 5.78 26.01 11.99
C PRO A 137 5.11 26.02 13.38
N LEU A 138 5.03 24.86 14.03
CA LEU A 138 4.52 24.77 15.40
C LEU A 138 5.37 25.60 16.36
N MET A 139 4.71 26.41 17.19
CA MET A 139 5.39 27.29 18.15
C MET A 139 5.72 26.58 19.47
N ASN A 140 4.89 25.61 19.87
CA ASN A 140 5.05 24.87 21.11
C ASN A 140 4.52 23.45 20.93
N VAL A 141 5.27 22.48 21.41
CA VAL A 141 4.87 21.07 21.50
C VAL A 141 4.92 20.70 22.98
N SER A 142 3.93 19.95 23.47
CA SER A 142 3.96 19.55 24.88
C SER A 142 5.21 18.69 25.15
N ARG A 143 5.80 18.79 26.35
CA ARG A 143 7.01 18.05 26.72
C ARG A 143 6.90 16.53 26.50
N GLN A 144 5.70 15.97 26.61
CA GLN A 144 5.47 14.55 26.35
C GLN A 144 5.65 14.21 24.87
N GLU A 145 5.21 15.10 23.98
CA GLU A 145 5.23 14.85 22.53
C GLU A 145 6.53 15.28 21.84
N GLU A 146 7.38 16.04 22.53
CA GLU A 146 8.75 16.32 22.06
C GLU A 146 9.57 15.04 21.88
N GLU A 147 9.29 13.96 22.64
CA GLU A 147 9.95 12.67 22.44
C GLU A 147 9.76 12.17 21.00
N TYR A 148 8.57 12.38 20.43
CA TYR A 148 8.22 11.97 19.07
C TYR A 148 8.73 12.91 17.97
N LEU A 149 9.63 13.84 18.29
CA LEU A 149 10.43 14.59 17.32
C LEU A 149 11.84 14.01 17.14
N ILE A 150 12.29 13.16 18.07
CA ILE A 150 13.65 12.65 18.12
C ILE A 150 13.90 11.66 16.96
N PRO A 151 15.03 11.76 16.23
CA PRO A 151 15.41 10.78 15.21
C PRO A 151 15.74 9.42 15.84
N THR A 152 15.57 8.34 15.09
CA THR A 152 16.02 6.99 15.47
C THR A 152 16.91 6.39 14.38
N GLU A 153 17.44 5.19 14.61
CA GLU A 153 18.23 4.46 13.59
C GLU A 153 17.43 4.26 12.29
N HIS A 154 16.11 4.03 12.39
CA HIS A 154 15.25 3.74 11.25
C HIS A 154 14.44 4.94 10.76
N ILE A 155 14.36 6.01 11.56
CA ILE A 155 13.67 7.25 11.25
C ILE A 155 14.67 8.40 11.34
N GLN A 156 15.46 8.56 10.27
CA GLN A 156 16.59 9.50 10.24
C GLN A 156 16.13 10.95 9.97
N SER A 157 15.24 11.50 10.80
CA SER A 157 14.66 12.86 10.62
C SER A 157 15.68 14.00 10.66
N ASN A 158 16.89 13.74 11.13
CA ASN A 158 18.03 14.67 11.14
C ASN A 158 18.94 14.55 9.90
N ASP A 159 18.66 13.63 8.98
CA ASP A 159 19.44 13.46 7.75
C ASP A 159 19.31 14.71 6.84
N PRO A 160 20.41 15.21 6.24
CA PRO A 160 20.37 16.40 5.38
C PRO A 160 19.43 16.30 4.18
N GLU A 161 19.28 15.13 3.55
CA GLU A 161 18.38 14.95 2.41
C GLU A 161 16.91 15.01 2.84
N ILE A 162 16.60 14.36 3.97
CA ILE A 162 15.26 14.38 4.58
C ILE A 162 14.89 15.81 5.03
N LEU A 163 15.78 16.51 5.75
CA LEU A 163 15.58 17.90 6.15
C LEU A 163 15.37 18.83 4.95
N SER A 164 16.18 18.67 3.91
CA SER A 164 16.09 19.47 2.69
C SER A 164 14.78 19.25 1.95
N LEU A 165 14.33 17.99 1.86
CA LEU A 165 13.04 17.65 1.26
C LEU A 165 11.87 18.16 2.10
N ALA A 166 11.87 17.91 3.41
CA ALA A 166 10.85 18.35 4.35
C ALA A 166 10.61 19.87 4.26
N ARG A 167 11.68 20.68 4.26
CA ARG A 167 11.60 22.13 4.07
C ARG A 167 11.00 22.52 2.73
N ARG A 168 11.38 21.84 1.63
CA ARG A 168 10.81 22.12 0.30
C ARG A 168 9.33 21.80 0.22
N LEU A 169 8.89 20.69 0.82
CA LEU A 169 7.49 20.25 0.80
C LEU A 169 6.60 21.20 1.62
N THR A 170 7.12 21.73 2.72
CA THR A 170 6.34 22.51 3.69
C THR A 170 6.49 24.03 3.55
N GLN A 171 7.32 24.53 2.64
CA GLN A 171 7.64 25.97 2.50
C GLN A 171 6.44 26.92 2.27
N HIS A 172 5.31 26.39 1.82
CA HIS A 172 4.09 27.16 1.55
C HIS A 172 2.94 26.81 2.50
N ALA A 173 3.16 25.92 3.47
CA ALA A 173 2.17 25.58 4.47
C ALA A 173 2.04 26.71 5.49
N SER A 174 0.81 27.15 5.74
CA SER A 174 0.47 28.12 6.79
C SER A 174 -0.01 27.42 8.06
N THR A 175 -0.43 26.15 7.94
CA THR A 175 -0.93 25.33 9.06
C THR A 175 -0.23 23.98 9.13
N GLU A 176 -0.25 23.36 10.31
CA GLU A 176 0.33 22.04 10.52
C GLU A 176 -0.30 20.99 9.59
N TYR A 177 -1.62 21.07 9.41
CA TYR A 177 -2.35 20.18 8.51
C TYR A 177 -1.88 20.28 7.06
N GLU A 178 -1.66 21.50 6.55
CA GLU A 178 -1.15 21.71 5.19
C GLU A 178 0.25 21.12 5.03
N ALA A 179 1.11 21.28 6.04
CA ALA A 179 2.45 20.70 6.05
C ALA A 179 2.41 19.17 6.05
N ALA A 180 1.63 18.56 6.95
CA ALA A 180 1.43 17.11 7.02
C ALA A 180 0.84 16.57 5.70
N THR A 181 -0.14 17.25 5.12
CA THR A 181 -0.77 16.84 3.86
C THR A 181 0.20 16.90 2.68
N ALA A 182 1.03 17.95 2.59
CA ALA A 182 2.05 18.05 1.54
C ALA A 182 3.08 16.92 1.64
N ILE A 183 3.49 16.56 2.85
CA ILE A 183 4.41 15.44 3.11
C ILE A 183 3.77 14.10 2.69
N LEU A 184 2.55 13.82 3.15
CA LEU A 184 1.87 12.57 2.84
C LEU A 184 1.56 12.46 1.34
N ASN A 185 1.19 13.55 0.68
CA ASN A 185 1.03 13.59 -0.78
C ASN A 185 2.33 13.17 -1.49
N TYR A 186 3.47 13.71 -1.06
CA TYR A 186 4.74 13.33 -1.67
C TYR A 186 5.04 11.83 -1.49
N VAL A 187 4.86 11.28 -0.29
CA VAL A 187 5.13 9.86 -0.03
C VAL A 187 4.23 8.97 -0.87
N VAL A 188 2.92 9.24 -0.88
CA VAL A 188 1.92 8.51 -1.67
C VAL A 188 2.22 8.56 -3.18
N ASP A 189 2.64 9.73 -3.68
CA ASP A 189 2.88 9.93 -5.12
C ASP A 189 4.19 9.27 -5.60
N HIS A 190 5.20 9.14 -4.72
CA HIS A 190 6.57 8.84 -5.15
C HIS A 190 7.10 7.51 -4.63
N ILE A 191 6.44 6.86 -3.67
CA ILE A 191 6.90 5.61 -3.09
C ILE A 191 6.01 4.47 -3.56
N LYS A 192 6.61 3.46 -4.19
CA LYS A 192 5.92 2.24 -4.61
C LYS A 192 6.01 1.17 -3.54
N TYR A 193 4.93 0.42 -3.38
CA TYR A 193 4.96 -0.74 -2.48
C TYR A 193 5.92 -1.80 -3.01
N SER A 194 6.81 -2.29 -2.15
CA SER A 194 7.68 -3.43 -2.45
C SER A 194 7.80 -4.35 -1.25
N TYR A 195 7.73 -5.65 -1.49
CA TYR A 195 7.97 -6.67 -0.47
C TYR A 195 9.47 -6.92 -0.29
N ASN A 196 9.86 -7.33 0.92
CA ASN A 196 11.24 -7.66 1.29
C ASN A 196 12.28 -6.57 0.92
N PRO A 197 12.07 -5.31 1.35
CA PRO A 197 13.02 -4.24 1.11
C PRO A 197 14.37 -4.57 1.78
N LEU A 198 15.47 -4.10 1.17
CA LEU A 198 16.82 -4.37 1.67
C LEU A 198 17.02 -3.83 3.10
N ARG A 199 16.47 -2.63 3.35
CA ARG A 199 16.47 -1.97 4.65
C ARG A 199 15.09 -1.37 4.93
N TYR A 200 14.71 -1.38 6.19
CA TYR A 200 13.39 -0.90 6.64
C TYR A 200 13.42 0.56 7.09
N ASP A 201 14.44 1.35 6.72
CA ASP A 201 14.62 2.73 7.22
C ASP A 201 14.18 3.81 6.22
N ALA A 202 13.96 5.03 6.73
CA ALA A 202 13.41 6.16 5.96
C ALA A 202 14.32 6.62 4.82
N LEU A 203 15.64 6.65 5.05
CA LEU A 203 16.60 7.11 4.05
C LEU A 203 16.68 6.15 2.85
N GLU A 204 16.70 4.84 3.10
CA GLU A 204 16.62 3.84 2.03
C GLU A 204 15.40 4.08 1.16
N THR A 205 14.21 4.23 1.77
CA THR A 205 12.95 4.46 1.05
C THR A 205 12.99 5.75 0.24
N LEU A 206 13.60 6.81 0.76
CA LEU A 206 13.76 8.06 0.04
C LEU A 206 14.62 7.89 -1.22
N ILE A 207 15.68 7.07 -1.15
CA ILE A 207 16.63 6.84 -2.24
C ILE A 207 16.05 5.88 -3.28
N THR A 208 15.53 4.73 -2.85
CA THR A 208 15.04 3.66 -3.73
C THR A 208 13.67 3.96 -4.34
N LYS A 209 12.88 4.83 -3.70
CA LYS A 209 11.47 5.10 -4.04
C LYS A 209 10.58 3.86 -3.91
N THR A 210 10.99 2.90 -3.11
CA THR A 210 10.26 1.66 -2.84
C THR A 210 10.30 1.29 -1.36
N GLY A 211 9.30 0.59 -0.88
CA GLY A 211 9.27 0.06 0.49
C GLY A 211 7.94 -0.59 0.84
N ASN A 212 7.90 -1.36 1.92
CA ASN A 212 6.64 -1.88 2.46
C ASN A 212 5.97 -0.87 3.42
N CYS A 213 4.92 -1.30 4.11
CA CYS A 213 4.19 -0.52 5.12
C CYS A 213 5.10 0.17 6.16
N THR A 214 6.17 -0.52 6.60
CA THR A 214 7.12 -0.01 7.60
C THR A 214 7.97 1.12 7.02
N ASN A 215 8.53 0.91 5.82
CA ASN A 215 9.31 1.91 5.11
C ASN A 215 8.50 3.17 4.78
N ILE A 216 7.29 2.99 4.26
CA ILE A 216 6.36 4.10 3.96
C ILE A 216 6.03 4.89 5.22
N SER A 217 5.78 4.20 6.34
CA SER A 217 5.54 4.81 7.65
C SER A 217 6.76 5.57 8.16
N HIS A 218 7.95 4.96 8.12
CA HIS A 218 9.19 5.60 8.56
C HIS A 218 9.54 6.84 7.74
N LEU A 219 9.42 6.81 6.42
CA LEU A 219 9.69 8.00 5.59
C LEU A 219 8.68 9.11 5.89
N SER A 220 7.40 8.76 6.05
CA SER A 220 6.36 9.73 6.44
C SER A 220 6.70 10.39 7.77
N ILE A 221 7.01 9.60 8.80
CA ILE A 221 7.39 10.10 10.13
C ILE A 221 8.68 10.91 10.07
N ALA A 222 9.70 10.48 9.31
CA ALA A 222 10.96 11.19 9.23
C ALA A 222 10.78 12.60 8.64
N LEU A 223 9.96 12.75 7.59
CA LEU A 223 9.63 14.04 6.99
C LEU A 223 8.77 14.92 7.92
N LEU A 224 7.83 14.33 8.68
CA LEU A 224 7.03 15.03 9.69
C LEU A 224 7.91 15.55 10.83
N ARG A 225 8.73 14.67 11.44
CA ARG A 225 9.68 15.02 12.51
C ARG A 225 10.70 16.07 12.05
N ALA A 226 11.19 15.96 10.82
CA ALA A 226 12.09 16.95 10.21
C ALA A 226 11.43 18.33 10.01
N SER A 227 10.10 18.38 9.97
CA SER A 227 9.29 19.60 9.90
C SER A 227 8.83 20.10 11.27
N GLY A 228 9.26 19.46 12.37
CA GLY A 228 8.84 19.81 13.72
C GLY A 228 7.45 19.30 14.12
N ILE A 229 6.89 18.33 13.39
CA ILE A 229 5.57 17.74 13.64
C ILE A 229 5.76 16.40 14.37
N PRO A 230 5.26 16.24 15.61
CA PRO A 230 5.38 14.98 16.34
C PRO A 230 4.58 13.86 15.67
N ALA A 231 5.28 12.75 15.40
CA ALA A 231 4.70 11.61 14.72
C ALA A 231 5.28 10.30 15.27
N ARG A 232 4.45 9.27 15.35
CA ARG A 232 4.82 7.96 15.90
C ARG A 232 4.33 6.83 15.02
N ILE A 233 5.03 5.70 15.09
CA ILE A 233 4.62 4.51 14.35
C ILE A 233 3.62 3.71 15.17
N VAL A 234 2.68 3.07 14.48
CA VAL A 234 1.68 2.19 15.06
C VAL A 234 1.79 0.82 14.41
N GLY A 235 1.77 -0.23 15.21
CA GLY A 235 1.78 -1.61 14.75
C GLY A 235 0.53 -2.35 15.20
N GLY A 236 0.06 -3.24 14.34
CA GLY A 236 -1.09 -4.06 14.65
C GLY A 236 -1.44 -5.03 13.55
N THR A 237 -2.72 -5.37 13.48
CA THR A 237 -3.25 -6.35 12.52
C THR A 237 -4.17 -5.67 11.50
N SER A 238 -3.91 -5.89 10.22
CA SER A 238 -4.79 -5.55 9.09
C SER A 238 -5.74 -6.71 8.75
N LEU A 239 -6.94 -6.38 8.26
CA LEU A 239 -7.94 -7.37 7.83
C LEU A 239 -8.28 -7.23 6.35
N ASN A 240 -8.51 -8.36 5.67
CA ASN A 240 -8.69 -8.43 4.22
C ASN A 240 -10.15 -8.33 3.73
N LYS A 241 -11.11 -8.07 4.62
CA LYS A 241 -12.51 -7.90 4.20
C LYS A 241 -12.67 -6.58 3.44
N GLN A 242 -12.92 -6.69 2.14
CA GLN A 242 -13.17 -5.55 1.27
C GLN A 242 -14.30 -4.65 1.78
N TRP A 243 -14.20 -3.36 1.51
CA TRP A 243 -15.29 -2.39 1.65
C TRP A 243 -15.35 -1.49 0.42
N LYS A 244 -16.52 -0.90 0.17
CA LYS A 244 -16.76 -0.09 -1.03
C LYS A 244 -17.12 1.34 -0.66
N MET A 245 -16.71 2.26 -1.50
CA MET A 245 -17.01 3.68 -1.44
C MET A 245 -17.66 4.09 -2.76
N PRO A 246 -18.91 4.57 -2.75
CA PRO A 246 -19.53 5.05 -3.97
C PRO A 246 -18.82 6.33 -4.43
N ILE A 247 -18.39 6.35 -5.70
CA ILE A 247 -17.94 7.58 -6.35
C ILE A 247 -19.19 8.27 -6.91
N ASN A 248 -20.03 7.54 -7.64
CA ASN A 248 -21.34 7.99 -8.11
C ASN A 248 -22.32 6.82 -8.16
N ASP A 249 -23.51 7.01 -8.74
CA ASP A 249 -24.56 5.99 -8.83
C ASP A 249 -24.13 4.69 -9.54
N VAL A 250 -23.05 4.75 -10.32
CA VAL A 250 -22.58 3.62 -11.15
C VAL A 250 -21.19 3.13 -10.72
N LYS A 251 -20.29 4.02 -10.28
CA LYS A 251 -18.89 3.68 -9.99
C LYS A 251 -18.62 3.63 -8.50
N SER A 252 -17.86 2.63 -8.08
CA SER A 252 -17.38 2.51 -6.70
C SER A 252 -15.87 2.30 -6.67
N LEU A 253 -15.24 2.78 -5.61
CA LEU A 253 -13.90 2.39 -5.24
C LEU A 253 -13.98 1.24 -4.24
N VAL A 254 -13.24 0.16 -4.50
CA VAL A 254 -13.10 -0.98 -3.62
C VAL A 254 -11.76 -0.90 -2.92
N GLN A 255 -11.81 -1.02 -1.60
CA GLN A 255 -10.66 -0.95 -0.73
C GLN A 255 -10.41 -2.33 -0.12
N THR A 256 -9.20 -2.86 -0.34
CA THR A 256 -8.71 -4.10 0.26
C THR A 256 -7.29 -3.95 0.77
N MET A 257 -6.89 -4.86 1.67
CA MET A 257 -5.55 -4.97 2.20
C MET A 257 -5.23 -6.44 2.50
N GLY A 258 -3.94 -6.79 2.60
CA GLY A 258 -3.53 -8.10 3.11
C GLY A 258 -3.96 -8.30 4.55
N GLN A 259 -4.25 -9.54 4.95
CA GLN A 259 -4.52 -9.86 6.35
C GLN A 259 -3.22 -10.28 7.03
N GLY A 260 -2.79 -9.55 8.06
CA GLY A 260 -1.49 -9.80 8.67
C GLY A 260 -1.03 -8.68 9.58
N GLY A 261 0.27 -8.67 9.87
CA GLY A 261 0.90 -7.52 10.52
C GLY A 261 0.85 -6.30 9.60
N HIS A 262 0.60 -5.13 10.16
CA HIS A 262 0.62 -3.88 9.42
C HIS A 262 1.19 -2.75 10.27
N ALA A 263 1.88 -1.82 9.61
CA ALA A 263 2.44 -0.63 10.22
C ALA A 263 1.90 0.63 9.54
N TRP A 264 1.45 1.58 10.36
CA TRP A 264 0.97 2.89 9.93
C TRP A 264 1.44 3.97 10.90
N ILE A 265 0.90 5.19 10.80
CA ILE A 265 1.39 6.33 11.59
C ILE A 265 0.29 6.99 12.40
N GLU A 266 0.67 7.64 13.49
CA GLU A 266 -0.15 8.63 14.16
C GLU A 266 0.57 9.99 14.12
N ILE A 267 -0.20 11.05 13.90
CA ILE A 267 0.26 12.46 13.88
C ILE A 267 -0.41 13.17 15.04
N PHE A 268 0.35 13.93 15.81
CA PHE A 268 -0.18 14.73 16.91
C PHE A 268 -0.51 16.14 16.43
N PHE A 269 -1.76 16.56 16.61
CA PHE A 269 -2.17 17.95 16.45
C PHE A 269 -2.50 18.53 17.83
N PRO A 270 -1.90 19.64 18.28
CA PRO A 270 -2.17 20.22 19.60
C PRO A 270 -3.66 20.41 19.94
N ASP A 271 -4.50 20.74 18.96
CA ASP A 271 -5.94 20.97 19.12
C ASP A 271 -6.83 19.73 18.92
N LEU A 272 -6.30 18.65 18.32
CA LEU A 272 -7.05 17.42 18.02
C LEU A 272 -6.54 16.17 18.75
N GLY A 273 -5.31 16.21 19.29
CA GLY A 273 -4.59 15.07 19.82
C GLY A 273 -4.01 14.17 18.74
N TRP A 274 -3.71 12.92 19.12
CA TRP A 274 -3.20 11.90 18.19
C TRP A 274 -4.29 11.40 17.25
N LEU A 275 -4.00 11.44 15.96
CA LEU A 275 -4.88 10.93 14.91
C LEU A 275 -4.14 9.93 14.04
N SER A 276 -4.86 8.89 13.62
CA SER A 276 -4.31 7.73 12.92
C SER A 276 -4.42 7.88 11.42
N TYR A 277 -3.29 7.70 10.72
CA TYR A 277 -3.12 7.89 9.28
C TYR A 277 -2.48 6.64 8.70
N ASP A 278 -2.94 6.18 7.54
CA ASP A 278 -2.27 5.12 6.78
C ASP A 278 -1.82 5.63 5.40
N PRO A 279 -0.56 6.09 5.29
CA PRO A 279 -0.01 6.58 4.02
C PRO A 279 0.05 5.50 2.92
N GLN A 280 -0.11 4.21 3.25
CA GLN A 280 -0.18 3.14 2.26
C GLN A 280 -1.60 2.95 1.68
N GLN A 281 -2.67 3.07 2.50
CA GLN A 281 -4.01 2.63 2.10
C GLN A 281 -5.08 3.71 2.05
N THR A 282 -5.18 4.52 3.10
CA THR A 282 -6.30 5.43 3.34
C THR A 282 -5.82 6.82 3.76
N LYS A 283 -4.58 7.14 3.39
CA LYS A 283 -3.81 8.38 3.54
C LYS A 283 -3.98 9.12 4.87
N GLN A 284 -5.17 9.70 5.10
CA GLN A 284 -5.50 10.55 6.24
C GLN A 284 -6.30 9.88 7.37
N PHE A 285 -6.74 8.62 7.20
CA PHE A 285 -7.42 7.85 8.25
C PHE A 285 -6.96 6.40 8.27
N THR A 286 -7.29 5.65 9.34
CA THR A 286 -7.35 4.18 9.31
C THR A 286 -8.80 3.69 9.39
N SER A 287 -9.12 2.66 8.61
CA SER A 287 -10.46 2.06 8.52
C SER A 287 -10.74 1.10 9.68
N SER A 288 -11.98 0.60 9.77
CA SER A 288 -12.36 -0.46 10.72
C SER A 288 -11.68 -1.83 10.48
N ARG A 289 -10.78 -1.91 9.49
CA ARG A 289 -9.92 -3.08 9.20
C ARG A 289 -8.55 -3.00 9.89
N HIS A 290 -8.30 -1.95 10.68
CA HIS A 290 -7.04 -1.75 11.43
C HIS A 290 -7.26 -2.03 12.91
N ILE A 291 -6.66 -3.10 13.43
CA ILE A 291 -6.63 -3.41 14.85
C ILE A 291 -5.29 -2.95 15.42
N LYS A 292 -5.29 -1.91 16.24
CA LYS A 292 -4.09 -1.38 16.91
C LYS A 292 -3.66 -2.31 18.04
N GLU A 293 -2.39 -2.71 18.05
CA GLU A 293 -1.78 -3.51 19.11
C GLU A 293 -0.72 -2.70 19.88
N MET A 294 0.10 -1.91 19.19
CA MET A 294 1.19 -1.13 19.78
C MET A 294 1.41 0.20 19.07
N HIS A 295 2.15 1.09 19.70
CA HIS A 295 2.77 2.26 19.08
C HIS A 295 4.13 2.58 19.71
N GLY A 296 5.02 3.28 19.00
CA GLY A 296 6.36 3.53 19.50
C GLY A 296 7.16 4.53 18.67
N MET A 297 8.48 4.59 18.91
CA MET A 297 9.35 5.53 18.23
C MET A 297 9.69 5.09 16.81
N ASP A 298 9.91 3.79 16.61
CA ASP A 298 10.10 3.14 15.31
C ASP A 298 9.67 1.66 15.35
N TYR A 299 9.87 0.93 14.25
CA TYR A 299 9.37 -0.43 14.12
C TYR A 299 9.85 -1.42 15.19
N MET A 300 11.01 -1.16 15.84
CA MET A 300 11.54 -2.03 16.89
C MET A 300 10.69 -2.02 18.16
N ASP A 301 9.86 -0.98 18.32
CA ASP A 301 8.92 -0.82 19.44
C ASP A 301 7.54 -1.43 19.16
N ILE A 302 7.20 -1.66 17.88
CA ILE A 302 5.87 -2.10 17.45
C ILE A 302 5.89 -3.50 16.82
N THR A 303 6.83 -4.34 17.23
CA THR A 303 6.97 -5.68 16.69
C THR A 303 7.10 -6.74 17.79
N ILE A 304 6.59 -7.93 17.49
CA ILE A 304 6.77 -9.11 18.32
C ILE A 304 8.26 -9.49 18.35
N ARG A 305 8.77 -9.79 19.55
CA ARG A 305 10.17 -10.13 19.76
C ARG A 305 10.30 -11.43 20.51
N TRP A 306 11.15 -12.33 20.02
CA TRP A 306 11.43 -13.58 20.71
C TRP A 306 12.91 -13.94 20.63
N SER A 307 13.33 -14.78 21.55
CA SER A 307 14.68 -15.32 21.58
C SER A 307 14.69 -16.76 22.03
N GLY A 308 15.61 -17.54 21.50
CA GLY A 308 15.80 -18.94 21.88
C GLY A 308 17.28 -19.29 21.96
N ASN A 309 17.65 -20.13 22.93
CA ASN A 309 19.03 -20.61 23.09
C ASN A 309 19.10 -22.12 22.82
N PRO A 310 19.84 -22.58 21.78
CA PRO A 310 20.91 -21.87 21.06
C PRO A 310 20.52 -21.21 19.73
N TYR A 311 19.23 -21.02 19.45
CA TYR A 311 18.77 -20.35 18.23
C TYR A 311 17.35 -19.81 18.39
N ALA A 312 17.00 -18.80 17.58
CA ALA A 312 15.62 -18.33 17.51
C ALA A 312 14.75 -19.32 16.68
N PRO A 313 13.66 -19.87 17.24
CA PRO A 313 12.76 -20.76 16.50
C PRO A 313 12.01 -20.02 15.38
N LYS A 314 11.64 -20.75 14.32
CA LYS A 314 10.85 -20.21 13.21
C LYS A 314 9.44 -19.88 13.66
N TYR A 315 8.85 -18.83 13.10
CA TYR A 315 7.52 -18.35 13.45
C TYR A 315 6.55 -18.46 12.27
N SER A 316 5.31 -18.83 12.58
CA SER A 316 4.17 -18.68 11.67
C SER A 316 2.94 -18.20 12.43
N CYS A 317 2.03 -17.52 11.72
CA CYS A 317 0.80 -16.99 12.28
C CYS A 317 -0.35 -17.21 11.31
N ASN A 318 -1.44 -17.76 11.83
CA ASN A 318 -2.72 -17.80 11.14
C ASN A 318 -3.70 -16.87 11.85
N ILE A 319 -4.39 -16.04 11.08
CA ILE A 319 -5.37 -15.07 11.58
C ILE A 319 -6.72 -15.45 10.98
N ASP A 320 -7.71 -15.62 11.85
CA ASP A 320 -9.11 -15.75 11.47
C ASP A 320 -9.89 -14.56 12.04
N ALA A 321 -10.58 -13.84 11.17
CA ALA A 321 -11.32 -12.63 11.49
C ALA A 321 -12.74 -12.74 10.96
N LYS A 322 -13.68 -13.05 11.87
CA LYS A 322 -15.10 -13.15 11.53
C LYS A 322 -15.82 -11.84 11.85
N PHE A 323 -16.23 -11.13 10.81
CA PHE A 323 -17.07 -9.94 10.94
C PHE A 323 -18.49 -10.36 11.34
N ILE A 324 -18.88 -10.05 12.58
CA ILE A 324 -20.22 -10.28 13.13
C ILE A 324 -21.18 -9.21 12.60
N ASP A 325 -20.71 -7.97 12.55
CA ASP A 325 -21.42 -6.81 12.02
C ASP A 325 -20.43 -5.91 11.27
N ASP A 326 -20.90 -5.25 10.22
CA ASP A 326 -20.06 -4.43 9.34
C ASP A 326 -20.90 -3.37 8.61
N GLU A 327 -21.00 -2.20 9.23
CA GLU A 327 -21.72 -1.03 8.74
C GLU A 327 -20.74 -0.06 8.06
N ILE A 328 -20.95 0.18 6.77
CA ILE A 328 -20.14 1.11 5.95
C ILE A 328 -21.07 2.16 5.38
N ASP A 329 -21.10 3.34 5.98
CA ASP A 329 -21.85 4.51 5.51
C ASP A 329 -20.86 5.63 5.20
N ILE A 330 -20.34 5.64 3.97
CA ILE A 330 -19.37 6.63 3.49
C ILE A 330 -19.92 7.32 2.26
N ARG A 331 -19.70 8.62 2.17
CA ARG A 331 -20.12 9.46 1.05
C ARG A 331 -18.97 10.31 0.55
N PRO A 332 -18.87 10.49 -0.77
CA PRO A 332 -17.90 11.41 -1.35
C PRO A 332 -18.33 12.84 -1.07
N ARG A 333 -17.37 13.67 -0.66
CA ARG A 333 -17.44 15.12 -0.60
C ARG A 333 -16.42 15.67 -1.58
N TYR A 334 -16.92 16.23 -2.69
CA TYR A 334 -16.08 16.77 -3.74
C TYR A 334 -15.48 18.12 -3.32
N THR A 335 -14.15 18.24 -3.38
CA THR A 335 -13.44 19.50 -3.16
C THR A 335 -12.64 19.87 -4.41
N VAL A 336 -12.58 21.16 -4.72
CA VAL A 336 -12.01 21.70 -5.98
C VAL A 336 -10.51 22.04 -5.86
N LYS A 337 -9.84 21.60 -4.79
CA LYS A 337 -8.44 22.00 -4.48
C LYS A 337 -7.58 20.82 -4.05
N ASP A 338 -7.30 19.90 -4.96
CA ASP A 338 -6.03 19.15 -5.00
C ASP A 338 -5.91 18.46 -6.38
N PRO A 339 -4.87 18.70 -7.20
CA PRO A 339 -4.88 18.31 -8.61
C PRO A 339 -4.41 16.87 -8.92
N LYS A 340 -4.55 15.87 -8.04
CA LYS A 340 -3.95 14.53 -8.28
C LYS A 340 -4.75 13.33 -7.77
N SER A 341 -4.53 12.18 -8.42
CA SER A 341 -5.14 10.86 -8.12
C SER A 341 -5.02 10.47 -6.64
N TYR A 342 -6.08 9.90 -6.08
CA TYR A 342 -6.25 9.74 -4.62
C TYR A 342 -5.81 8.37 -4.13
N ILE A 343 -5.26 8.35 -2.92
CA ILE A 343 -5.51 7.31 -1.92
C ILE A 343 -6.66 7.82 -1.05
N ALA A 344 -7.56 6.94 -0.56
CA ALA A 344 -8.81 7.38 0.09
C ALA A 344 -8.48 8.33 1.23
N SER A 345 -9.19 9.46 1.39
CA SER A 345 -8.81 10.47 2.39
C SER A 345 -10.06 10.99 3.09
N ASN A 346 -10.05 11.05 4.42
CA ASN A 346 -11.07 11.79 5.17
C ASN A 346 -10.92 13.29 4.94
N VAL A 347 -11.98 14.04 5.27
CA VAL A 347 -11.91 15.50 5.29
C VAL A 347 -11.14 15.95 6.54
N MET A 348 -10.12 16.75 6.32
CA MET A 348 -9.45 17.56 7.33
C MET A 348 -9.29 18.97 6.77
N LEU A 349 -9.56 19.99 7.56
CA LEU A 349 -9.54 21.38 7.14
C LEU A 349 -8.49 22.13 7.95
N ALA A 350 -7.68 22.92 7.24
CA ALA A 350 -6.87 23.95 7.86
C ALA A 350 -7.69 25.23 8.02
N LYS A 351 -7.66 25.83 9.21
CA LYS A 351 -8.15 27.20 9.44
C LYS A 351 -6.98 28.08 9.85
N ALA A 352 -6.53 28.94 8.95
CA ALA A 352 -5.56 29.97 9.27
C ALA A 352 -6.26 31.13 10.00
N ASP A 353 -5.89 31.40 11.24
CA ASP A 353 -6.17 32.69 11.86
C ASP A 353 -5.27 33.73 11.18
N ILE A 354 -5.86 34.56 10.31
CA ILE A 354 -5.16 35.64 9.60
C ILE A 354 -4.88 36.78 10.60
N SER A 355 -3.93 36.55 11.49
CA SER A 355 -3.35 37.60 12.31
C SER A 355 -1.90 37.23 12.59
N ILE A 356 -0.99 38.12 12.20
CA ILE A 356 0.48 37.99 12.25
C ILE A 356 1.10 37.40 10.96
N VAL A 357 0.97 38.14 9.85
CA VAL A 357 1.91 38.02 8.73
C VAL A 357 3.18 38.79 9.11
N LYS A 358 4.23 38.10 9.55
CA LYS A 358 5.59 38.66 9.52
C LYS A 358 6.15 38.49 8.10
N LYS A 359 6.57 39.63 7.54
CA LYS A 359 7.11 39.81 6.18
C LYS A 359 8.22 38.79 5.87
N PRO A 360 8.24 38.17 4.67
CA PRO A 360 9.30 37.22 4.30
C PRO A 360 10.65 37.92 4.18
N LEU A 361 11.70 37.26 4.69
CA LEU A 361 13.09 37.69 4.54
C LEU A 361 13.55 37.56 3.08
N PRO A 362 14.46 38.44 2.62
CA PRO A 362 14.95 38.41 1.25
C PRO A 362 15.76 37.13 0.95
N PRO A 363 15.80 36.69 -0.31
CA PRO A 363 16.47 35.45 -0.69
C PRO A 363 17.99 35.55 -0.51
N VAL A 364 18.56 34.57 0.20
CA VAL A 364 20.01 34.39 0.31
C VAL A 364 20.54 33.82 -1.00
N ALA A 365 21.50 34.52 -1.61
CA ALA A 365 22.18 34.07 -2.83
C ALA A 365 22.97 32.78 -2.57
N LYS A 366 22.79 31.76 -3.41
CA LYS A 366 23.56 30.51 -3.38
C LYS A 366 24.96 30.73 -3.96
N PRO A 367 26.04 30.23 -3.34
CA PRO A 367 27.33 30.09 -4.01
C PRO A 367 27.25 29.01 -5.11
N PRO A 368 28.06 29.10 -6.18
CA PRO A 368 28.10 28.08 -7.22
C PRO A 368 28.68 26.78 -6.66
N VAL A 369 27.95 25.67 -6.86
CA VAL A 369 28.41 24.32 -6.53
C VAL A 369 29.34 23.83 -7.64
N PRO A 370 30.58 23.38 -7.35
CA PRO A 370 31.45 22.76 -8.35
C PRO A 370 30.85 21.43 -8.84
N PRO A 371 31.13 21.02 -10.09
CA PRO A 371 30.63 19.75 -10.61
C PRO A 371 31.20 18.57 -9.81
N VAL A 372 30.32 17.82 -9.16
CA VAL A 372 30.66 16.54 -8.53
C VAL A 372 30.75 15.49 -9.63
N VAL A 373 31.97 15.05 -9.94
CA VAL A 373 32.23 13.88 -10.79
C VAL A 373 31.86 12.64 -9.99
N LYS A 374 30.73 12.01 -10.32
CA LYS A 374 30.36 10.69 -9.79
C LYS A 374 31.31 9.63 -10.38
N PRO A 375 31.88 8.71 -9.59
CA PRO A 375 32.57 7.55 -10.13
C PRO A 375 31.60 6.71 -10.99
N PRO A 376 32.05 6.11 -12.10
CA PRO A 376 31.22 5.20 -12.87
C PRO A 376 30.86 3.99 -12.00
N LEU A 377 29.57 3.68 -11.94
CA LEU A 377 29.06 2.43 -11.38
C LEU A 377 29.69 1.26 -12.15
N PRO A 378 30.05 0.15 -11.47
CA PRO A 378 30.50 -1.05 -12.16
C PRO A 378 29.39 -1.53 -13.11
N VAL A 379 29.73 -1.58 -14.40
CA VAL A 379 28.88 -2.16 -15.44
C VAL A 379 28.85 -3.66 -15.19
N ILE A 380 27.77 -4.13 -14.57
CA ILE A 380 27.44 -5.56 -14.63
C ILE A 380 26.88 -5.77 -16.03
N GLU A 381 27.67 -6.41 -16.90
CA GLU A 381 27.19 -6.83 -18.21
C GLU A 381 25.96 -7.73 -18.01
N PRO A 382 24.81 -7.40 -18.63
CA PRO A 382 23.68 -8.30 -18.61
C PRO A 382 24.08 -9.62 -19.29
N PRO A 383 23.60 -10.77 -18.82
CA PRO A 383 23.80 -12.02 -19.53
C PRO A 383 23.28 -11.88 -20.97
N PRO A 384 23.93 -12.54 -21.95
CA PRO A 384 23.65 -12.34 -23.37
C PRO A 384 22.15 -12.50 -23.68
N SER A 385 21.59 -11.51 -24.37
CA SER A 385 20.16 -11.41 -24.67
C SER A 385 19.70 -12.54 -25.60
N THR A 386 18.56 -13.14 -25.25
CA THR A 386 17.76 -13.92 -26.18
C THR A 386 16.93 -12.94 -27.01
N ASP A 387 17.55 -12.34 -28.04
CA ASP A 387 17.09 -11.24 -28.91
C ASP A 387 15.78 -11.44 -29.71
N LYS A 388 14.88 -12.33 -29.29
CA LYS A 388 13.64 -12.64 -30.04
C LYS A 388 12.34 -12.19 -29.35
N TYR A 389 12.34 -11.91 -28.05
CA TYR A 389 11.12 -11.61 -27.28
C TYR A 389 11.27 -10.39 -26.38
N ILE A 390 10.20 -9.61 -26.24
CA ILE A 390 10.06 -8.53 -25.25
C ILE A 390 9.24 -9.06 -24.08
N GLU A 391 9.62 -8.69 -22.86
CA GLU A 391 8.81 -8.86 -21.66
C GLU A 391 8.58 -7.50 -20.99
N PHE A 392 7.35 -7.24 -20.54
CA PHE A 392 7.00 -6.05 -19.77
C PHE A 392 5.75 -6.27 -18.91
N GLY A 393 5.57 -5.44 -17.87
CA GLY A 393 4.46 -5.52 -16.93
C GLY A 393 4.88 -5.11 -15.51
N ASN A 394 3.99 -5.27 -14.54
CA ASN A 394 4.36 -5.21 -13.12
C ASN A 394 4.84 -6.61 -12.69
N MET A 395 6.15 -6.84 -12.79
CA MET A 395 6.74 -8.18 -12.68
C MET A 395 7.33 -8.49 -11.28
N GLU A 396 7.24 -7.54 -10.35
CA GLU A 396 7.81 -7.68 -9.01
C GLU A 396 6.83 -8.37 -8.07
N PHE A 397 7.22 -9.53 -7.57
CA PHE A 397 6.57 -10.21 -6.45
C PHE A 397 7.58 -11.15 -5.79
N PRO A 398 7.52 -11.31 -4.46
CA PRO A 398 8.36 -12.29 -3.80
C PRO A 398 7.73 -13.69 -3.95
N THR A 399 8.56 -14.73 -3.96
CA THR A 399 8.05 -16.11 -3.80
C THR A 399 7.48 -16.31 -2.38
N PHE A 400 8.11 -15.66 -1.38
CA PHE A 400 7.71 -15.69 0.03
C PHE A 400 7.81 -14.28 0.65
N VAL A 401 6.82 -13.90 1.47
CA VAL A 401 6.87 -12.67 2.25
C VAL A 401 7.58 -12.96 3.57
N ASP A 402 8.65 -12.22 3.88
CA ASP A 402 9.35 -12.37 5.15
C ASP A 402 8.53 -11.77 6.29
N THR A 403 8.16 -12.59 7.27
CA THR A 403 7.38 -12.15 8.44
C THR A 403 8.24 -11.83 9.66
N TYR A 404 9.56 -12.09 9.60
CA TYR A 404 10.53 -11.78 10.66
C TYR A 404 11.98 -11.89 10.18
N LYS A 405 12.91 -11.35 10.99
CA LYS A 405 14.36 -11.47 10.82
C LYS A 405 15.01 -12.10 12.05
N ILE A 406 15.99 -12.99 11.82
CA ILE A 406 16.80 -13.60 12.89
C ILE A 406 18.15 -12.88 12.98
N ILE A 407 18.55 -12.52 14.21
CA ILE A 407 19.85 -11.94 14.54
C ILE A 407 20.43 -12.76 15.71
N GLY A 408 21.31 -13.71 15.38
CA GLY A 408 21.84 -14.69 16.32
C GLY A 408 20.73 -15.53 16.94
N ASN A 409 20.55 -15.39 18.26
CA ASN A 409 19.54 -16.11 19.04
C ASN A 409 18.23 -15.33 19.22
N ASN A 410 18.14 -14.13 18.65
CA ASN A 410 16.98 -13.26 18.73
C ASN A 410 16.28 -13.17 17.38
N ALA A 411 14.99 -12.92 17.40
CA ALA A 411 14.20 -12.65 16.23
C ALA A 411 13.20 -11.52 16.47
N VAL A 412 12.95 -10.79 15.41
CA VAL A 412 12.14 -9.58 15.38
C VAL A 412 11.14 -9.72 14.26
N GLY A 413 9.85 -9.62 14.56
CA GLY A 413 8.80 -9.64 13.54
C GLY A 413 8.93 -8.48 12.55
N ILE A 414 8.44 -8.70 11.34
CA ILE A 414 8.25 -7.65 10.34
C ILE A 414 6.74 -7.53 10.16
N PRO A 415 6.14 -6.35 10.43
CA PRO A 415 4.70 -6.15 10.35
C PRO A 415 4.25 -6.01 8.90
N ASP A 416 4.43 -7.06 8.10
CA ASP A 416 3.98 -7.15 6.70
C ASP A 416 2.87 -8.21 6.58
N ALA A 417 2.04 -8.06 5.56
CA ALA A 417 0.92 -8.93 5.29
C ALA A 417 0.99 -9.45 3.85
N GLU A 418 0.86 -10.76 3.70
CA GLU A 418 0.69 -11.35 2.37
C GLU A 418 -0.64 -10.86 1.76
N THR A 419 -0.57 -10.44 0.51
CA THR A 419 -1.71 -9.95 -0.26
C THR A 419 -2.12 -11.00 -1.28
N ALA A 420 -3.27 -11.60 -1.03
CA ALA A 420 -3.84 -12.63 -1.89
C ALA A 420 -5.32 -12.31 -2.12
N GLU A 421 -5.80 -12.50 -3.33
CA GLU A 421 -7.23 -12.38 -3.64
C GLU A 421 -7.68 -13.60 -4.44
N TYR A 422 -8.85 -14.13 -4.09
CA TYR A 422 -9.33 -15.38 -4.64
C TYR A 422 -9.85 -15.19 -6.05
N VAL A 423 -9.36 -16.03 -6.94
CA VAL A 423 -9.72 -15.99 -8.34
C VAL A 423 -11.18 -16.45 -8.58
N THR A 424 -11.74 -17.23 -7.67
CA THR A 424 -13.15 -17.66 -7.66
C THR A 424 -14.09 -16.75 -6.89
N SER A 425 -13.69 -15.50 -6.64
CA SER A 425 -14.63 -14.52 -6.09
C SER A 425 -15.87 -14.39 -6.99
N LYS A 426 -16.98 -13.88 -6.45
CA LYS A 426 -18.18 -13.55 -7.27
C LYS A 426 -17.91 -12.48 -8.33
N HIS A 427 -16.81 -11.73 -8.23
CA HIS A 427 -16.45 -10.68 -9.16
C HIS A 427 -15.51 -11.20 -10.25
N VAL A 428 -15.66 -10.63 -11.44
CA VAL A 428 -14.70 -10.73 -12.53
C VAL A 428 -13.77 -9.53 -12.43
N TYR A 429 -12.47 -9.74 -12.65
CA TYR A 429 -11.46 -8.71 -12.52
C TYR A 429 -10.72 -8.45 -13.83
N SER A 430 -10.19 -7.24 -13.97
CA SER A 430 -9.37 -6.86 -15.12
C SER A 430 -8.25 -5.88 -14.78
N GLN A 431 -7.07 -6.07 -15.40
CA GLN A 431 -5.89 -5.21 -15.29
C GLN A 431 -5.62 -4.52 -16.62
N ALA A 432 -5.43 -3.21 -16.62
CA ALA A 432 -4.97 -2.49 -17.81
C ALA A 432 -3.46 -2.63 -17.99
N PHE A 433 -3.01 -2.58 -19.24
CA PHE A 433 -1.61 -2.45 -19.61
C PHE A 433 -1.46 -1.65 -20.91
N VAL A 434 -0.29 -1.04 -21.08
CA VAL A 434 0.02 -0.21 -22.26
C VAL A 434 1.06 -0.91 -23.12
N VAL A 435 0.75 -0.99 -24.41
CA VAL A 435 1.64 -1.49 -25.46
C VAL A 435 2.27 -0.27 -26.15
N ASN A 436 3.58 -0.08 -25.97
CA ASN A 436 4.29 1.08 -26.51
C ASN A 436 4.70 0.93 -27.98
N GLU A 437 4.92 -0.31 -28.41
CA GLU A 437 5.31 -0.68 -29.77
C GLU A 437 4.47 -1.88 -30.23
N PRO A 438 4.14 -2.01 -31.52
CA PRO A 438 3.38 -3.17 -32.01
C PRO A 438 4.07 -4.49 -31.69
N ILE A 439 3.33 -5.39 -31.02
CA ILE A 439 3.82 -6.71 -30.64
C ILE A 439 2.86 -7.81 -31.09
N LYS A 440 3.43 -8.95 -31.46
CA LYS A 440 2.71 -10.22 -31.54
C LYS A 440 2.79 -10.85 -30.14
N ALA A 441 1.73 -10.71 -29.33
CA ALA A 441 1.70 -11.24 -27.97
C ALA A 441 1.61 -12.77 -28.00
N LYS A 442 2.51 -13.43 -27.26
CA LYS A 442 2.62 -14.90 -27.21
C LYS A 442 1.99 -15.47 -25.96
N LYS A 443 2.22 -14.82 -24.82
CA LYS A 443 1.64 -15.23 -23.54
C LYS A 443 1.48 -14.07 -22.58
N ILE A 444 0.57 -14.25 -21.64
CA ILE A 444 0.49 -13.48 -20.40
C ILE A 444 0.83 -14.41 -19.26
N SER A 445 1.68 -13.99 -18.32
CA SER A 445 1.94 -14.71 -17.09
C SER A 445 1.33 -13.95 -15.92
N LEU A 446 0.66 -14.64 -15.01
CA LEU A 446 0.15 -14.07 -13.75
C LEU A 446 0.87 -14.72 -12.57
N ALA A 447 1.18 -13.96 -11.52
CA ALA A 447 1.73 -14.50 -10.28
C ALA A 447 0.59 -15.13 -9.47
N MET A 448 0.61 -16.46 -9.31
CA MET A 448 -0.49 -17.22 -8.72
C MET A 448 0.00 -18.28 -7.73
N HIS A 449 -0.89 -18.67 -6.81
CA HIS A 449 -0.68 -19.77 -5.86
C HIS A 449 -1.92 -20.67 -5.85
N LYS A 450 -1.73 -21.96 -6.20
CA LYS A 450 -2.80 -22.97 -6.25
C LYS A 450 -2.98 -23.68 -4.90
N PHE A 451 -4.22 -23.74 -4.43
CA PHE A 451 -4.62 -24.54 -3.27
C PHE A 451 -5.33 -25.85 -3.70
N GLY A 452 -6.22 -25.79 -4.70
CA GLY A 452 -7.05 -26.93 -5.13
C GLY A 452 -7.98 -26.63 -6.31
N GLY A 453 -8.94 -27.52 -6.53
CA GLY A 453 -9.91 -27.44 -7.63
C GLY A 453 -9.51 -28.24 -8.88
N ASP A 454 -10.50 -28.46 -9.74
CA ASP A 454 -10.45 -29.22 -11.00
C ASP A 454 -10.94 -28.39 -12.21
N GLY A 455 -11.17 -27.09 -11.99
CA GLY A 455 -11.66 -26.17 -13.00
C GLY A 455 -10.64 -25.81 -14.09
N THR A 456 -11.01 -24.81 -14.88
CA THR A 456 -10.21 -24.27 -15.98
C THR A 456 -10.15 -22.76 -15.87
N ILE A 457 -8.99 -22.19 -16.13
CA ILE A 457 -8.76 -20.73 -16.14
C ILE A 457 -8.22 -20.27 -17.48
N TYR A 458 -8.54 -19.03 -17.86
CA TYR A 458 -8.07 -18.40 -19.09
C TYR A 458 -8.10 -16.89 -18.95
N VAL A 459 -7.39 -16.19 -19.84
CA VAL A 459 -7.38 -14.72 -19.89
C VAL A 459 -7.82 -14.24 -21.27
N ASP A 460 -8.58 -13.15 -21.29
CA ASP A 460 -8.92 -12.43 -22.50
C ASP A 460 -8.09 -11.13 -22.57
N ILE A 461 -7.40 -10.86 -23.68
CA ILE A 461 -6.83 -9.54 -23.99
C ILE A 461 -7.87 -8.77 -24.78
N VAL A 462 -8.46 -7.73 -24.19
CA VAL A 462 -9.46 -6.90 -24.85
C VAL A 462 -8.94 -5.48 -25.08
N SER A 463 -9.49 -4.82 -26.11
CA SER A 463 -9.21 -3.41 -26.37
C SER A 463 -9.75 -2.50 -25.27
N ASP A 464 -9.12 -1.35 -25.06
CA ASP A 464 -9.67 -0.30 -24.20
C ASP A 464 -10.92 0.34 -24.82
N ASN A 465 -11.94 0.56 -23.99
CA ASN A 465 -13.16 1.28 -24.32
C ASN A 465 -13.37 2.39 -23.28
N ASN A 466 -12.68 3.52 -23.50
CA ASN A 466 -12.73 4.70 -22.62
C ASN A 466 -12.36 4.40 -21.15
N GLY A 467 -11.24 3.70 -20.92
CA GLY A 467 -10.76 3.36 -19.58
C GLY A 467 -11.50 2.18 -18.94
N LYS A 468 -12.10 1.33 -19.77
CA LYS A 468 -12.78 0.08 -19.38
C LYS A 468 -12.48 -1.04 -20.37
N PRO A 469 -12.51 -2.32 -19.94
CA PRO A 469 -12.42 -3.45 -20.85
C PRO A 469 -13.52 -3.45 -21.92
N GLY A 470 -13.13 -3.52 -23.19
CA GLY A 470 -14.04 -3.69 -24.33
C GLY A 470 -14.61 -5.11 -24.44
N LEU A 471 -15.50 -5.30 -25.42
CA LEU A 471 -16.15 -6.60 -25.67
C LEU A 471 -15.40 -7.50 -26.67
N LYS A 472 -14.48 -6.93 -27.44
CA LYS A 472 -13.71 -7.66 -28.46
C LYS A 472 -12.26 -7.81 -28.03
N GLY A 473 -11.73 -9.01 -28.20
CA GLY A 473 -10.38 -9.35 -27.80
C GLY A 473 -9.96 -10.74 -28.24
N PHE A 474 -8.81 -11.16 -27.71
CA PHE A 474 -8.18 -12.45 -27.96
C PHE A 474 -8.22 -13.28 -26.69
N ARG A 475 -8.57 -14.55 -26.81
CA ARG A 475 -8.62 -15.48 -25.67
C ARG A 475 -7.39 -16.38 -25.66
N SER A 476 -6.80 -16.56 -24.47
CA SER A 476 -5.73 -17.54 -24.29
C SER A 476 -6.28 -18.96 -24.40
N LEU A 477 -5.40 -19.92 -24.66
CA LEU A 477 -5.70 -21.32 -24.46
C LEU A 477 -6.08 -21.56 -22.97
N PRO A 478 -7.02 -22.47 -22.70
CA PRO A 478 -7.41 -22.81 -21.34
C PRO A 478 -6.25 -23.50 -20.59
N VAL A 479 -6.03 -23.07 -19.36
CA VAL A 479 -5.14 -23.73 -18.40
C VAL A 479 -6.00 -24.54 -17.44
N PHE A 480 -5.83 -25.86 -17.48
CA PHE A 480 -6.52 -26.77 -16.57
C PHE A 480 -5.82 -26.74 -15.20
N ILE A 481 -6.59 -26.54 -14.13
CA ILE A 481 -6.04 -26.39 -12.77
C ILE A 481 -5.22 -27.61 -12.37
N GLU A 482 -5.61 -28.81 -12.79
CA GLU A 482 -4.89 -30.06 -12.56
C GLU A 482 -3.43 -30.01 -13.04
N LYS A 483 -3.16 -29.30 -14.15
CA LYS A 483 -1.82 -29.16 -14.73
C LYS A 483 -0.95 -28.12 -14.02
N ILE A 484 -1.54 -27.26 -13.19
CA ILE A 484 -0.80 -26.30 -12.39
C ILE A 484 -0.19 -27.06 -11.20
N PRO A 485 1.14 -27.07 -11.03
CA PRO A 485 1.78 -27.78 -9.94
C PRO A 485 1.41 -27.16 -8.59
N LYS A 486 1.10 -27.97 -7.59
CA LYS A 486 0.98 -27.47 -6.20
C LYS A 486 2.40 -27.26 -5.67
N ARG A 487 2.77 -26.01 -5.41
CA ARG A 487 4.08 -25.60 -4.87
C ARG A 487 3.85 -24.50 -3.84
N HIS A 488 4.78 -24.39 -2.88
CA HIS A 488 4.75 -23.32 -1.90
C HIS A 488 5.10 -21.97 -2.54
N GLY A 489 4.38 -20.92 -2.14
CA GLY A 489 4.61 -19.55 -2.60
C GLY A 489 4.01 -19.24 -3.96
N TYR A 490 4.15 -17.98 -4.39
CA TYR A 490 3.70 -17.53 -5.71
C TYR A 490 4.69 -17.89 -6.80
N TYR A 491 4.17 -18.18 -7.99
CA TYR A 491 4.96 -18.42 -9.19
C TYR A 491 4.18 -17.99 -10.43
N TRP A 492 4.90 -17.83 -11.54
CA TRP A 492 4.29 -17.50 -12.83
C TRP A 492 3.45 -18.67 -13.36
N VAL A 493 2.18 -18.40 -13.63
CA VAL A 493 1.30 -19.27 -14.43
C VAL A 493 1.12 -18.64 -15.79
N ASP A 494 1.51 -19.37 -16.83
CA ASP A 494 1.50 -18.90 -18.22
C ASP A 494 0.17 -19.19 -18.92
N PHE A 495 -0.39 -18.15 -19.53
CA PHE A 495 -1.56 -18.18 -20.41
C PHE A 495 -1.10 -17.94 -21.84
N ILE A 496 -1.07 -19.00 -22.64
CA ILE A 496 -0.50 -18.99 -24.00
C ILE A 496 -1.59 -18.67 -25.02
N PHE A 497 -1.27 -17.84 -26.01
CA PHE A 497 -2.14 -17.57 -27.16
C PHE A 497 -1.74 -18.46 -28.36
N PRO A 498 -2.68 -18.82 -29.25
CA PRO A 498 -2.36 -19.61 -30.45
C PRO A 498 -1.32 -18.92 -31.35
N ASP A 499 -0.36 -19.68 -31.88
CA ASP A 499 0.79 -19.12 -32.64
C ASP A 499 0.49 -18.80 -34.13
N ASP A 500 -0.64 -19.29 -34.67
CA ASP A 500 -1.06 -19.19 -36.08
C ASP A 500 -1.69 -17.80 -36.44
N GLU A 501 -2.59 -17.73 -37.43
CA GLU A 501 -3.33 -16.50 -37.83
C GLU A 501 -4.14 -15.85 -36.68
N GLY A 502 -4.32 -16.56 -35.56
CA GLY A 502 -5.07 -16.10 -34.38
C GLY A 502 -4.24 -15.44 -33.27
N ALA A 503 -2.92 -15.32 -33.44
CA ALA A 503 -2.06 -14.69 -32.43
C ALA A 503 -2.40 -13.20 -32.25
N PRO A 504 -2.54 -12.71 -31.00
CA PRO A 504 -2.87 -11.32 -30.74
C PRO A 504 -1.80 -10.36 -31.26
N VAL A 505 -2.09 -9.69 -32.37
CA VAL A 505 -1.34 -8.54 -32.85
C VAL A 505 -1.86 -7.31 -32.12
N LEU A 506 -1.07 -6.84 -31.16
CA LEU A 506 -1.39 -5.67 -30.36
C LEU A 506 -0.64 -4.49 -30.95
N ASN A 507 -1.38 -3.52 -31.48
CA ASN A 507 -0.82 -2.25 -31.93
C ASN A 507 -0.48 -1.37 -30.72
N LYS A 508 0.19 -0.24 -30.95
CA LYS A 508 0.41 0.75 -29.89
C LYS A 508 -0.93 1.20 -29.32
N GLY A 509 -1.13 1.03 -28.02
CA GLY A 509 -2.41 1.35 -27.37
C GLY A 509 -2.57 0.73 -25.99
N ARG A 510 -3.72 1.01 -25.36
CA ARG A 510 -4.12 0.40 -24.08
C ARG A 510 -4.95 -0.84 -24.33
N TYR A 511 -4.69 -1.86 -23.52
CA TYR A 511 -5.40 -3.13 -23.52
C TYR A 511 -5.71 -3.55 -22.08
N TRP A 512 -6.61 -4.52 -21.93
CA TRP A 512 -7.01 -5.07 -20.65
C TRP A 512 -6.84 -6.58 -20.64
N ILE A 513 -6.27 -7.09 -19.56
CA ILE A 513 -6.27 -8.51 -19.21
C ILE A 513 -7.54 -8.75 -18.41
N VAL A 514 -8.47 -9.52 -18.95
CA VAL A 514 -9.69 -9.94 -18.25
C VAL A 514 -9.54 -11.38 -17.81
N PHE A 515 -9.63 -11.62 -16.52
CA PHE A 515 -9.51 -12.96 -15.97
C PHE A 515 -10.83 -13.74 -16.04
N ARG A 516 -10.75 -15.03 -16.40
CA ARG A 516 -11.91 -15.90 -16.53
C ARG A 516 -11.63 -17.29 -15.96
N TYR A 517 -12.68 -17.92 -15.43
CA TYR A 517 -12.63 -19.30 -14.95
C TYR A 517 -13.93 -20.05 -15.27
N SER A 518 -13.87 -21.38 -15.17
CA SER A 518 -14.99 -22.31 -15.25
C SER A 518 -14.73 -23.48 -14.31
N GLY A 519 -15.76 -24.00 -13.65
CA GLY A 519 -15.63 -25.04 -12.62
C GLY A 519 -15.01 -24.51 -11.31
N GLU A 520 -14.48 -25.42 -10.48
CA GLU A 520 -13.86 -25.05 -9.21
C GLU A 520 -12.38 -24.71 -9.38
N ALA A 521 -12.03 -23.43 -9.24
CA ALA A 521 -10.64 -22.94 -9.36
C ALA A 521 -10.14 -22.35 -8.03
N ILE A 522 -9.65 -23.18 -7.10
CA ILE A 522 -9.24 -22.70 -5.78
C ILE A 522 -7.77 -22.25 -5.81
N LEU A 523 -7.58 -20.98 -6.18
CA LEU A 523 -6.28 -20.34 -6.29
C LEU A 523 -6.38 -18.85 -5.99
N THR A 524 -5.23 -18.27 -5.65
CA THR A 524 -5.07 -16.83 -5.44
C THR A 524 -4.10 -16.26 -6.46
N TRP A 525 -4.23 -14.97 -6.73
CA TRP A 525 -3.19 -14.19 -7.39
C TRP A 525 -2.49 -13.28 -6.39
N PHE A 526 -1.30 -12.85 -6.78
CA PHE A 526 -0.58 -11.80 -6.09
C PHE A 526 -1.01 -10.43 -6.58
N TYR A 527 -1.17 -9.49 -5.64
CA TYR A 527 -1.41 -8.09 -5.97
C TYR A 527 -0.52 -7.17 -5.16
N THR A 528 -0.15 -6.03 -5.74
CA THR A 528 0.54 -4.94 -5.06
C THR A 528 -0.49 -3.91 -4.59
N PRO A 529 -0.61 -3.66 -3.27
CA PRO A 529 -1.54 -2.67 -2.74
C PRO A 529 -0.99 -1.24 -2.82
N GLY A 530 -1.82 -0.27 -2.48
CA GLY A 530 -1.36 1.05 -2.02
C GLY A 530 -0.85 1.98 -3.12
N LYS A 531 -1.40 1.86 -4.32
CA LYS A 531 -1.17 2.85 -5.38
C LYS A 531 -2.23 3.97 -5.34
N PRO A 532 -1.90 5.18 -5.79
CA PRO A 532 -2.90 6.17 -6.18
C PRO A 532 -3.81 5.61 -7.28
N TYR A 533 -5.11 5.87 -7.19
CA TYR A 533 -6.13 5.46 -8.17
C TYR A 533 -6.96 6.69 -8.63
N GLY A 534 -7.78 6.50 -9.65
CA GLY A 534 -8.44 7.55 -10.45
C GLY A 534 -7.93 7.61 -11.90
N GLY A 535 -6.95 6.76 -12.25
CA GLY A 535 -6.39 6.67 -13.59
C GLY A 535 -7.18 5.75 -14.52
N PRO A 536 -6.98 5.89 -15.85
CA PRO A 536 -7.56 4.98 -16.83
C PRO A 536 -6.93 3.58 -16.80
N ASP A 537 -5.76 3.42 -16.15
CA ASP A 537 -5.02 2.16 -16.05
C ASP A 537 -5.32 1.37 -14.77
N ASP A 538 -6.26 1.86 -13.96
CA ASP A 538 -6.61 1.21 -12.70
C ASP A 538 -7.37 -0.07 -12.90
N THR A 539 -7.03 -1.06 -12.08
CA THR A 539 -7.71 -2.35 -12.01
C THR A 539 -9.20 -2.17 -11.78
N ARG A 540 -9.98 -3.01 -12.44
CA ARG A 540 -11.44 -3.01 -12.37
C ARG A 540 -11.99 -4.34 -11.88
N SER A 541 -13.14 -4.29 -11.22
CA SER A 541 -13.97 -5.47 -11.02
C SER A 541 -15.44 -5.23 -11.40
N THR A 542 -16.18 -6.32 -11.56
CA THR A 542 -17.62 -6.28 -11.85
C THR A 542 -18.31 -7.56 -11.39
N LEU A 543 -19.52 -7.43 -10.85
CA LEU A 543 -20.38 -8.60 -10.60
C LEU A 543 -21.15 -9.03 -11.86
N LYS A 544 -21.48 -8.07 -12.73
CA LYS A 544 -22.33 -8.30 -13.91
C LYS A 544 -21.55 -8.73 -15.15
N GLY A 545 -20.21 -8.69 -15.10
CA GLY A 545 -19.31 -9.19 -16.14
C GLY A 545 -18.98 -8.21 -17.27
N TYR A 546 -19.64 -7.05 -17.36
CA TYR A 546 -19.44 -6.07 -18.43
C TYR A 546 -19.49 -4.59 -18.00
N LEU A 547 -19.93 -4.28 -16.78
CA LEU A 547 -20.10 -2.87 -16.34
C LEU A 547 -18.78 -2.22 -15.90
N TRP A 548 -17.88 -3.01 -15.32
CA TRP A 548 -16.58 -2.57 -14.80
C TRP A 548 -16.73 -1.33 -13.91
N GLU A 549 -17.66 -1.44 -12.97
CA GLU A 549 -18.11 -0.40 -12.06
C GLU A 549 -17.12 -0.12 -10.93
N ASP A 550 -16.41 -1.15 -10.50
CA ASP A 550 -15.52 -1.08 -9.36
C ASP A 550 -14.10 -0.72 -9.81
N ILE A 551 -13.51 0.27 -9.16
CA ILE A 551 -12.10 0.65 -9.24
C ILE A 551 -11.40 0.03 -8.03
N LEU A 552 -10.30 -0.69 -8.23
CA LEU A 552 -9.57 -1.33 -7.12
C LEU A 552 -8.35 -0.52 -6.72
N ASN A 553 -8.06 -0.48 -5.41
CA ASN A 553 -6.87 0.18 -4.85
C ASN A 553 -5.58 -0.66 -4.92
N TYR A 554 -5.55 -1.67 -5.80
CA TYR A 554 -4.44 -2.60 -5.99
C TYR A 554 -4.29 -2.99 -7.46
N ASP A 555 -3.07 -3.39 -7.82
CA ASP A 555 -2.74 -3.93 -9.15
C ASP A 555 -2.36 -5.40 -9.06
N PHE A 556 -2.82 -6.17 -10.03
CA PHE A 556 -2.36 -7.54 -10.20
C PHE A 556 -0.95 -7.56 -10.78
N VAL A 557 -0.15 -8.52 -10.33
CA VAL A 557 1.19 -8.75 -10.86
C VAL A 557 1.07 -9.60 -12.13
N PHE A 558 1.59 -9.07 -13.23
CA PHE A 558 1.48 -9.68 -14.55
C PHE A 558 2.73 -9.43 -15.39
N LYS A 559 2.93 -10.30 -16.37
CA LYS A 559 3.96 -10.19 -17.39
C LYS A 559 3.39 -10.47 -18.77
N VAL A 560 3.63 -9.58 -19.71
CA VAL A 560 3.29 -9.78 -21.13
C VAL A 560 4.57 -10.16 -21.87
N THR A 561 4.56 -11.30 -22.57
CA THR A 561 5.68 -11.75 -23.41
C THR A 561 5.23 -11.77 -24.88
N GLY A 562 5.98 -11.12 -25.77
CA GLY A 562 5.65 -11.06 -27.20
C GLY A 562 6.87 -10.80 -28.09
N GLN A 563 6.66 -10.80 -29.42
CA GLN A 563 7.69 -10.49 -30.42
C GLN A 563 7.42 -9.11 -31.03
N LYS A 564 8.47 -8.29 -31.24
CA LYS A 564 8.34 -7.01 -31.96
C LYS A 564 7.92 -7.27 -33.41
N ILE A 565 6.91 -6.53 -33.88
CA ILE A 565 6.58 -6.50 -35.30
C ILE A 565 7.41 -5.36 -35.91
N ARG A 566 8.44 -5.70 -36.71
CA ARG A 566 9.22 -4.68 -37.42
C ARG A 566 8.30 -4.00 -38.44
N PRO A 567 8.25 -2.66 -38.51
CA PRO A 567 7.54 -1.99 -39.58
C PRO A 567 8.21 -2.41 -40.91
N VAL A 568 7.42 -2.93 -41.84
CA VAL A 568 7.89 -3.19 -43.20
C VAL A 568 8.26 -1.83 -43.78
N SER A 569 9.54 -1.62 -44.09
CA SER A 569 9.97 -0.47 -44.88
C SER A 569 9.23 -0.53 -46.21
N MET A 570 8.34 0.42 -46.48
CA MET A 570 7.84 0.61 -47.84
C MET A 570 9.04 1.02 -48.69
N SER A 571 9.55 0.06 -49.46
CA SER A 571 10.55 0.26 -50.51
C SER A 571 9.90 0.81 -51.76
#